data_AF-A0A843KGB6-F1
#
_entry.id   AF-A0A843KGB6-F1
#
_cell.length_a   1.000
_cell.length_b   1.000
_cell.length_c   1.000
_cell.angle_alpha   90.00
_cell.angle_beta   90.00
_cell.angle_gamma   90.00
#
_symmetry.space_group_name_H-M   'P 1'
#
loop_
_entity.id
_entity.type
_entity.pdbx_description
1 polymer ?
#
loop_
_entity_poly.entity_id
_entity_poly.type
_entity_poly.pdbx_seq_one_letter_code
_entity_poly.pdbx_strand_id
1 'polypeptide(L)' 'MDERYSGRGPRSFQDRPREFHKAVCSDCGKACEVPFKPTEGRPVYCRDCLPKHRKPRY' A
#
# COMPACT_ATOMS: atom_id res chain seq x y z
N MET A 1 -27.91 -28.13 24.93
CA MET A 1 -28.08 -27.53 23.58
C MET A 1 -27.53 -26.11 23.65
N ASP A 2 -26.64 -25.77 22.72
CA ASP A 2 -26.24 -24.39 22.31
C ASP A 2 -25.34 -23.50 23.18
N GLU A 3 -24.06 -23.90 23.35
CA GLU A 3 -22.96 -22.98 23.75
C GLU A 3 -21.80 -23.00 22.72
N ARG A 4 -22.11 -23.28 21.46
CA ARG A 4 -21.10 -23.38 20.37
C ARG A 4 -21.10 -22.21 19.40
N TYR A 5 -21.86 -21.14 19.63
CA TYR A 5 -21.98 -20.10 18.62
C TYR A 5 -22.19 -18.69 19.20
N SER A 6 -21.16 -18.07 19.75
CA SER A 6 -21.04 -16.59 19.75
C SER A 6 -19.78 -16.15 20.49
N GLY A 7 -18.82 -15.53 19.79
CA GLY A 7 -17.70 -14.91 20.49
C GLY A 7 -16.50 -14.52 19.67
N ARG A 8 -16.39 -14.88 18.38
CA ARG A 8 -15.49 -14.15 17.48
C ARG A 8 -16.13 -12.81 17.14
N GLY A 9 -16.06 -11.87 18.07
CA GLY A 9 -16.33 -10.47 17.78
C GLY A 9 -15.54 -10.05 16.55
N PRO A 10 -16.15 -9.31 15.61
CA PRO A 10 -15.47 -8.89 14.40
C PRO A 10 -14.22 -8.11 14.81
N ARG A 11 -13.05 -8.58 14.37
CA ARG A 11 -11.82 -7.78 14.50
C ARG A 11 -12.05 -6.56 13.62
N SER A 12 -12.46 -5.46 14.26
CA SER A 12 -12.49 -4.14 13.67
C SER A 12 -11.06 -3.76 13.31
N PHE A 13 -10.60 -4.26 12.16
CA PHE A 13 -9.43 -3.75 11.49
C PHE A 13 -9.75 -2.30 11.16
N GLN A 14 -9.38 -1.43 12.10
CA GLN A 14 -9.39 0.01 11.99
C GLN A 14 -8.93 0.38 10.57
N ASP A 15 -9.90 0.73 9.73
CA ASP A 15 -9.68 1.29 8.42
C ASP A 15 -9.04 2.66 8.66
N ARG A 16 -7.72 2.67 8.85
CA ARG A 16 -6.96 3.92 8.88
C ARG A 16 -7.07 4.48 7.47
N PRO A 17 -7.66 5.68 7.28
CA PRO A 17 -7.74 6.27 5.96
C PRO A 17 -6.33 6.37 5.40
N ARG A 18 -6.06 5.62 4.33
CA ARG A 18 -4.75 5.62 3.68
C ARG A 18 -4.70 6.92 2.90
N GLU A 19 -3.91 7.87 3.39
CA GLU A 19 -3.65 9.10 2.66
C GLU A 19 -2.87 8.76 1.39
N PHE A 20 -3.49 9.04 0.24
CA PHE A 20 -2.84 8.92 -1.06
C PHE A 20 -2.18 10.25 -1.40
N HIS A 21 -0.89 10.20 -1.69
CA HIS A 21 -0.12 11.35 -2.14
C HIS A 21 0.12 11.26 -3.65
N LYS A 22 -0.08 12.38 -4.34
CA LYS A 22 0.28 12.51 -5.76
C LYS A 22 1.79 12.54 -5.88
N ALA A 23 2.35 11.65 -6.69
CA ALA A 23 3.78 11.57 -6.95
C ALA A 23 4.04 11.24 -8.43
N VAL A 24 5.21 11.62 -8.91
CA VAL A 24 5.65 11.34 -10.29
C VAL A 24 6.55 10.12 -10.28
N CYS A 25 6.25 9.14 -11.13
CA CYS A 25 7.09 7.96 -11.26
C CYS A 25 8.45 8.33 -11.87
N SER A 26 9.55 8.00 -11.19
CA SER A 26 10.91 8.28 -11.68
C SER A 26 11.33 7.43 -12.89
N ASP A 27 10.60 6.36 -13.18
CA ASP A 27 10.91 5.40 -14.27
C ASP A 27 10.12 5.71 -15.55
N CYS A 28 8.81 5.98 -15.43
CA CYS A 28 7.93 6.25 -16.57
C CYS A 28 7.42 7.69 -16.66
N GLY A 29 7.71 8.56 -15.69
CA GLY A 29 7.29 9.97 -15.68
C GLY A 29 5.80 10.22 -15.45
N LYS A 30 5.01 9.17 -15.19
CA LYS A 30 3.55 9.30 -15.01
C LYS A 30 3.19 9.77 -13.59
N ALA A 31 2.17 10.60 -13.48
CA ALA A 31 1.55 10.94 -12.21
C ALA A 31 0.81 9.72 -11.63
N CYS A 32 1.04 9.41 -10.37
CA CYS A 32 0.43 8.27 -9.68
C CYS A 32 0.09 8.62 -8.23
N GLU A 33 -0.89 7.91 -7.68
CA GLU A 33 -1.33 8.06 -6.30
C GLU A 33 -0.72 6.95 -5.46
N VAL A 34 0.20 7.33 -4.58
CA VAL A 34 0.96 6.41 -3.75
C VAL A 34 0.57 6.57 -2.28
N PRO A 35 0.43 5.48 -1.51
CA PRO A 35 0.07 5.53 -0.09
C PRO A 35 1.24 5.93 0.82
N PHE A 36 2.32 6.49 0.26
CA PHE A 36 3.52 6.91 0.96
C PHE A 36 3.90 8.33 0.54
N LYS A 37 4.44 9.13 1.46
CA LYS A 37 4.92 10.47 1.12
C LYS A 37 6.12 10.36 0.16
N PRO A 38 6.10 11.04 -1.00
CA PRO A 38 7.29 11.18 -1.83
C PRO A 38 8.34 11.98 -1.05
N THR A 39 9.54 11.42 -0.90
CA THR A 39 10.68 12.05 -0.22
C THR A 39 11.76 12.40 -1.24
N GLU A 40 12.36 13.59 -1.14
CA GLU A 40 13.33 14.18 -2.10
C GLU A 40 14.69 13.45 -2.24
N GLY A 41 14.79 12.19 -1.81
CA GLY A 41 15.95 11.34 -2.03
C GLY A 41 15.61 9.88 -2.34
N ARG A 42 14.31 9.53 -2.46
CA ARG A 42 13.87 8.16 -2.80
C ARG A 42 13.01 8.20 -4.06
N PRO A 43 13.39 7.46 -5.12
CA PRO A 43 12.62 7.44 -6.35
C PRO A 43 11.26 6.81 -6.11
N VAL A 44 10.22 7.43 -6.68
CA VAL A 44 8.85 6.94 -6.58
C VAL A 44 8.55 6.07 -7.79
N TYR A 45 7.97 4.90 -7.55
CA TYR A 45 7.59 3.98 -8.61
C TYR A 45 6.09 3.71 -8.58
N CYS A 46 5.46 3.72 -9.75
CA CYS A 46 4.08 3.29 -9.90
C CYS A 46 3.95 1.77 -9.67
N ARG A 47 2.72 1.28 -9.53
CA ARG A 47 2.44 -0.15 -9.32
C ARG A 47 3.04 -1.06 -10.39
N ASP A 48 3.19 -0.57 -11.61
CA ASP A 48 3.80 -1.28 -12.74
C ASP A 48 5.33 -1.28 -12.73
N CYS A 49 5.97 -0.17 -12.35
CA CYS A 49 7.44 -0.07 -12.32
C CYS A 49 8.04 -0.66 -11.05
N LEU A 50 7.31 -0.62 -9.93
CA LEU A 50 7.75 -1.17 -8.65
C LEU A 50 8.21 -2.64 -8.72
N PRO A 51 7.49 -3.60 -9.36
CA PRO A 51 7.95 -4.99 -9.44
C PRO A 51 9.26 -5.15 -10.23
N LYS A 52 9.56 -4.27 -11.20
CA LYS A 52 10.82 -4.31 -11.97
C LYS A 52 12.03 -3.89 -11.14
N HIS A 53 11.83 -2.97 -10.19
CA HIS A 53 12.88 -2.47 -9.27
C HIS A 53 12.98 -3.29 -7.98
N ARG A 54 11.96 -4.07 -7.63
CA ARG A 54 12.02 -4.97 -6.47
C ARG A 54 13.01 -6.10 -6.78
N LYS A 55 14.14 -6.10 -6.09
CA LYS A 55 15.08 -7.23 -6.10
C LYS A 55 14.30 -8.52 -5.77
N PRO A 56 14.42 -9.59 -6.57
CA PRO A 56 13.80 -10.86 -6.24
C PRO A 56 14.34 -11.30 -4.88
N ARG A 57 13.42 -11.61 -3.96
CA ARG A 57 13.77 -12.28 -2.70
C ARG A 57 14.03 -13.73 -3.06
N TYR A 58 15.25 -14.01 -3.48
CA TYR A 58 15.80 -15.36 -3.53
C TYR A 58 16.04 -15.84 -2.09
#